data_AF-X1U4B5-F1
#
_entry.id   AF-X1U4B5-F1
#
_cell.length_a   1.000
_cell.length_b   1.000
_cell.length_c   1.000
_cell.angle_alpha   90.00
_cell.angle_beta   90.00
_cell.angle_gamma   90.00
#
_symmetry.space_group_name_H-M   'P 1'
#
loop_
_entity.id
_entity.type
_entity.pdbx_description
1 polymer ?
#
loop_
_entity_poly.entity_id
_entity_poly.type
_entity_poly.pdbx_seq_one_letter_code
_entity_poly.pdbx_strand_id
1 'polypeptide(L)'
;MDTPNYIKGLIIPRNGQKARDRRAWGIELSRVWLPFLTACNTAGELAVPADALGAPLRLAYNADGSVKFSKTGRPVMRVARDIADNVRLIKDNFTENLLDYASTVKDDMPDQFQAQVDKAQRAGAPIVQRDNRSLDKAVALATAEALKEAKSPKAAAPLK
;
A
#
# COMPACT_ATOMS: atom_id res chain seq x y z
N MET A 1 -28.98 -17.67 -33.15
CA MET A 1 -27.74 -18.39 -32.75
C MET A 1 -27.32 -17.85 -31.41
N ASP A 2 -27.23 -18.71 -30.39
CA ASP A 2 -26.69 -18.31 -29.10
C ASP A 2 -25.21 -17.97 -29.24
N THR A 3 -24.83 -16.74 -28.85
CA THR A 3 -23.43 -16.36 -28.77
C THR A 3 -22.70 -17.31 -27.82
N PRO A 4 -21.59 -17.97 -28.25
CA PRO A 4 -20.82 -18.86 -27.40
C PRO A 4 -20.40 -18.16 -26.10
N ASN A 5 -20.45 -18.89 -24.97
CA ASN A 5 -20.22 -18.32 -23.63
C ASN A 5 -18.88 -17.59 -23.49
N TYR A 6 -17.84 -18.01 -24.21
CA TYR A 6 -16.54 -17.33 -24.17
C TYR A 6 -16.60 -15.93 -24.81
N ILE A 7 -17.38 -15.73 -25.88
CA ILE A 7 -17.59 -14.41 -26.51
C ILE A 7 -18.40 -13.50 -25.59
N LYS A 8 -19.45 -14.04 -24.92
CA LYS A 8 -20.22 -13.29 -23.91
C LYS A 8 -19.31 -12.77 -22.78
N GLY A 9 -18.30 -13.56 -22.38
CA GLY A 9 -17.31 -13.16 -21.38
C GLY A 9 -16.31 -12.07 -21.80
N LEU A 10 -16.20 -11.77 -23.10
CA LEU A 10 -15.32 -10.72 -23.64
C LEU A 10 -16.01 -9.34 -23.71
N ILE A 11 -17.35 -9.31 -23.80
CA ILE A 11 -18.14 -8.09 -24.04
C ILE A 11 -18.92 -7.62 -22.80
N ILE A 12 -18.86 -8.37 -21.69
CA ILE A 12 -19.39 -7.92 -20.40
C ILE A 12 -18.33 -7.02 -19.75
N PRO A 13 -18.67 -5.78 -19.34
CA PRO A 13 -17.79 -4.97 -18.53
C PRO A 13 -17.41 -5.73 -17.26
N ARG A 14 -16.12 -6.06 -17.09
CA ARG A 14 -15.61 -6.63 -15.83
C ARG A 14 -15.58 -5.53 -14.77
N ASN A 15 -16.74 -5.18 -14.23
CA ASN A 15 -16.85 -4.31 -13.07
C ASN A 15 -16.20 -5.03 -11.86
N GLY A 16 -15.03 -4.56 -11.44
CA GLY A 16 -14.61 -4.69 -10.03
C GLY A 16 -13.47 -5.62 -9.67
N GLN A 17 -12.86 -6.37 -10.60
CA GLN A 17 -11.58 -7.03 -10.33
C GLN A 17 -10.65 -6.91 -11.53
N LYS A 18 -9.94 -5.77 -11.61
CA LYS A 18 -8.60 -5.80 -12.20
C LYS A 18 -7.88 -6.94 -11.49
N ALA A 19 -7.32 -7.90 -12.22
CA ALA A 19 -6.46 -8.92 -11.62
C ALA A 19 -5.49 -8.15 -10.71
N ARG A 20 -5.59 -8.35 -9.39
CA ARG A 20 -4.81 -7.59 -8.43
C ARG A 20 -3.38 -8.10 -8.58
N ASP A 21 -2.62 -7.43 -9.44
CA ASP A 21 -1.19 -7.69 -9.55
C ASP A 21 -0.56 -7.49 -8.17
N ARG A 22 0.43 -8.32 -7.86
CA ARG A 22 1.18 -8.11 -6.63
C ARG A 22 1.85 -6.74 -6.75
N ARG A 23 1.78 -5.95 -5.68
CA ARG A 23 2.47 -4.67 -5.63
C ARG A 23 3.67 -4.76 -4.70
N ALA A 24 4.78 -4.20 -5.14
CA ALA A 24 5.96 -3.93 -4.32
C ALA A 24 6.14 -2.41 -4.29
N TRP A 25 6.17 -1.84 -3.07
CA TRP A 25 6.15 -0.39 -2.87
C TRP A 25 5.04 0.34 -3.67
N GLY A 26 3.81 -0.21 -3.63
CA GLY A 26 2.64 0.38 -4.30
C GLY A 26 2.62 0.25 -5.83
N ILE A 27 3.72 -0.18 -6.45
CA ILE A 27 3.90 -0.34 -7.90
C ILE A 27 3.68 -1.81 -8.30
N GLU A 28 3.08 -2.00 -9.47
CA GLU A 28 2.73 -3.31 -10.04
C GLU A 28 3.98 -4.15 -10.37
N LEU A 29 4.06 -5.35 -9.79
CA LEU A 29 5.19 -6.26 -9.95
C LEU A 29 5.33 -6.70 -11.41
N SER A 30 4.26 -7.27 -11.97
CA SER A 30 4.31 -7.92 -13.28
C SER A 30 4.43 -6.92 -14.42
N ARG A 31 3.75 -5.76 -14.28
CA ARG A 31 3.68 -4.75 -15.35
C ARG A 31 4.81 -3.74 -15.34
N VAL A 32 5.40 -3.46 -14.16
CA VAL A 32 6.39 -2.39 -14.02
C VAL A 32 7.72 -2.93 -13.53
N TRP A 33 7.73 -3.60 -12.37
CA TRP A 33 9.00 -4.05 -11.79
C TRP A 33 9.71 -5.11 -12.62
N LEU A 34 9.01 -6.15 -13.10
CA LEU A 34 9.67 -7.21 -13.86
C LEU A 34 10.25 -6.71 -15.18
N PRO A 35 9.53 -5.95 -16.02
CA PRO A 35 10.13 -5.37 -17.22
C PRO A 35 11.30 -4.43 -16.91
N PHE A 36 11.18 -3.59 -15.88
CA PHE A 36 12.26 -2.68 -15.49
C PHE A 36 13.52 -3.43 -15.03
N LEU A 37 13.39 -4.38 -14.10
CA LEU A 37 14.52 -5.16 -13.59
C LEU A 37 15.13 -6.03 -14.69
N THR A 38 14.31 -6.57 -15.59
CA THR A 38 14.79 -7.32 -16.77
C THR A 38 15.60 -6.41 -17.69
N ALA A 39 15.14 -5.18 -17.93
CA ALA A 39 15.86 -4.20 -18.73
C ALA A 39 17.20 -3.80 -18.06
N CYS A 40 17.22 -3.55 -16.75
CA CYS A 40 18.44 -3.26 -16.01
C CYS A 40 19.45 -4.42 -16.07
N ASN A 41 18.99 -5.67 -15.92
CA ASN A 41 19.82 -6.85 -16.12
C ASN A 41 20.38 -6.92 -17.56
N THR A 42 19.53 -6.63 -18.55
CA THR A 42 19.92 -6.65 -19.97
C THR A 42 20.99 -5.58 -20.26
N ALA A 43 20.89 -4.42 -19.62
CA ALA A 43 21.87 -3.34 -19.73
C ALA A 43 23.14 -3.56 -18.89
N GLY A 44 23.18 -4.58 -18.03
CA GLY A 44 24.31 -4.85 -17.14
C GLY A 44 24.34 -3.98 -15.87
N GLU A 45 23.28 -3.23 -15.59
CA GLU A 45 23.19 -2.32 -14.44
C GLU A 45 22.81 -3.04 -13.14
N LEU A 46 22.11 -4.17 -13.28
CA LEU A 46 21.74 -5.06 -12.18
C LEU A 46 22.07 -6.51 -12.53
N ALA A 47 22.12 -7.36 -11.51
CA ALA A 47 22.34 -8.80 -11.64
C ALA A 47 21.27 -9.60 -10.88
N VAL A 48 19.99 -9.28 -11.11
CA VAL A 48 18.87 -10.04 -10.51
C VAL A 48 18.89 -11.49 -11.01
N PRO A 49 18.86 -12.52 -10.15
CA PRO A 49 18.88 -13.91 -10.59
C PRO A 49 17.74 -14.26 -11.55
N ALA A 50 18.03 -15.08 -12.57
CA ALA A 50 17.05 -15.47 -13.58
C ALA A 50 15.86 -16.25 -12.99
N ASP A 51 16.09 -17.06 -11.95
CA ASP A 51 15.03 -17.76 -11.23
C ASP A 51 14.15 -16.80 -10.42
N ALA A 52 14.68 -15.67 -9.95
CA ALA A 52 13.89 -14.62 -9.29
C ALA A 52 13.01 -13.90 -10.32
N LEU A 53 13.53 -13.57 -11.50
CA LEU A 53 12.75 -12.97 -12.58
C LEU A 53 11.70 -13.94 -13.15
N GLY A 54 12.04 -15.22 -13.31
CA GLY A 54 11.14 -16.26 -13.82
C GLY A 54 10.10 -16.75 -12.81
N ALA A 55 10.41 -16.70 -11.50
CA ALA A 55 9.49 -17.02 -10.40
C ALA A 55 9.44 -15.87 -9.38
N PRO A 56 8.81 -14.74 -9.75
CA PRO A 56 8.85 -13.50 -8.97
C PRO A 56 7.93 -13.53 -7.75
N LEU A 57 6.99 -14.48 -7.70
CA LEU A 57 6.16 -14.77 -6.55
C LEU A 57 6.45 -16.18 -6.06
N ARG A 58 6.80 -16.31 -4.78
CA ARG A 58 7.18 -17.57 -4.14
C ARG A 58 6.37 -17.81 -2.87
N LEU A 59 6.22 -19.08 -2.51
CA LEU A 59 5.66 -19.45 -1.21
C LEU A 59 6.53 -18.89 -0.10
N ALA A 60 5.90 -18.32 0.91
CA ALA A 60 6.57 -17.99 2.16
C ALA A 60 6.66 -19.24 3.03
N TYR A 61 7.78 -19.38 3.73
CA TYR A 61 8.02 -20.45 4.67
C TYR A 61 8.20 -19.89 6.08
N ASN A 62 7.87 -20.70 7.09
CA ASN A 62 8.21 -20.45 8.47
C ASN A 62 9.67 -20.86 8.73
N ALA A 63 10.20 -20.56 9.92
CA ALA A 63 11.58 -20.89 10.28
C ALA A 63 11.85 -22.41 10.32
N ASP A 64 10.82 -23.21 10.56
CA ASP A 64 10.85 -24.67 10.55
C ASP A 64 10.75 -25.28 9.12
N GLY A 65 10.71 -24.44 8.08
CA GLY A 65 10.58 -24.88 6.69
C GLY A 65 9.16 -25.24 6.26
N SER A 66 8.15 -25.13 7.12
CA SER A 66 6.75 -25.34 6.74
C SER A 66 6.20 -24.18 5.89
N VAL A 67 5.27 -24.47 4.98
CA VAL A 67 4.59 -23.43 4.19
C VAL A 67 3.79 -22.53 5.13
N LYS A 68 3.94 -21.22 4.96
CA LYS A 68 3.24 -20.22 5.77
C LYS A 68 1.82 -19.99 5.25
N PHE A 69 0.84 -20.08 6.14
CA PHE A 69 -0.56 -19.77 5.86
C PHE A 69 -1.00 -18.46 6.53
N SER A 70 -1.98 -17.78 5.93
CA SER A 70 -2.64 -16.61 6.50
C SER A 70 -3.57 -17.02 7.64
N LYS A 71 -4.06 -16.04 8.42
CA LYS A 71 -5.12 -16.26 9.42
C LYS A 71 -6.41 -16.88 8.85
N THR A 72 -6.62 -16.74 7.54
CA THR A 72 -7.76 -17.29 6.79
C THR A 72 -7.45 -18.62 6.09
N GLY A 73 -6.31 -19.24 6.40
CA GLY A 73 -5.93 -20.56 5.87
C GLY A 73 -5.45 -20.56 4.41
N ARG A 74 -5.05 -19.41 3.86
CA ARG A 74 -4.51 -19.34 2.48
C ARG A 74 -2.98 -19.33 2.48
N PRO A 75 -2.30 -20.05 1.57
CA PRO A 75 -0.85 -19.96 1.44
C PRO A 75 -0.39 -18.51 1.21
N VAL A 76 0.67 -18.11 1.91
CA VAL A 76 1.21 -16.75 1.79
C VAL A 76 2.21 -16.72 0.65
N MET A 77 1.90 -15.95 -0.39
CA MET A 77 2.84 -15.63 -1.47
C MET A 77 3.61 -14.34 -1.17
N ARG A 78 4.91 -14.35 -1.43
CA ARG A 78 5.82 -13.19 -1.30
C ARG A 78 6.57 -12.94 -2.59
N VAL A 79 7.01 -11.71 -2.77
CA VAL A 79 7.95 -11.36 -3.85
C VAL A 79 9.27 -12.08 -3.58
N ALA A 80 9.92 -12.60 -4.63
CA ALA A 80 11.24 -13.20 -4.53
C ALA A 80 12.21 -12.23 -3.85
N ARG A 81 13.07 -12.75 -2.97
CA ARG A 81 13.90 -11.92 -2.09
C ARG A 81 14.79 -10.96 -2.89
N ASP A 82 15.45 -11.46 -3.92
CA ASP A 82 16.36 -10.64 -4.75
C ASP A 82 15.63 -9.47 -5.44
N ILE A 83 14.40 -9.70 -5.89
CA ILE A 83 13.55 -8.62 -6.42
C ILE A 83 13.18 -7.64 -5.30
N ALA A 84 12.75 -8.14 -4.13
CA ALA A 84 12.36 -7.30 -3.01
C ALA A 84 13.50 -6.41 -2.50
N ASP A 85 14.73 -6.94 -2.47
CA ASP A 85 15.93 -6.24 -2.04
C ASP A 85 16.33 -5.15 -3.07
N ASN A 86 16.25 -5.44 -4.37
CA ASN A 86 16.45 -4.41 -5.42
C ASN A 86 15.39 -3.30 -5.37
N VAL A 87 14.11 -3.66 -5.19
CA VAL A 87 13.03 -2.66 -5.03
C VAL A 87 13.28 -1.78 -3.80
N ARG A 88 13.79 -2.36 -2.71
CA ARG A 88 14.15 -1.59 -1.52
C ARG A 88 15.30 -0.62 -1.80
N LEU A 89 16.38 -1.07 -2.43
CA LEU A 89 17.50 -0.22 -2.81
C LEU A 89 17.05 0.97 -3.67
N ILE A 90 16.25 0.70 -4.72
CA ILE A 90 15.73 1.73 -5.62
C ILE A 90 14.84 2.72 -4.86
N LYS A 91 13.98 2.23 -3.95
CA LYS A 91 13.14 3.08 -3.11
C LYS A 91 13.97 3.97 -2.20
N ASP A 92 15.00 3.43 -1.57
CA ASP A 92 15.84 4.18 -0.65
C ASP A 92 16.61 5.27 -1.42
N ASN A 93 17.22 4.95 -2.57
CA ASN A 93 17.86 5.94 -3.45
C ASN A 93 16.88 7.01 -3.98
N PHE A 94 15.67 6.61 -4.37
CA PHE A 94 14.64 7.56 -4.78
C PHE A 94 14.27 8.53 -3.65
N THR A 95 14.19 8.02 -2.42
CA THR A 95 13.88 8.84 -1.23
C THR A 95 14.99 9.82 -0.94
N GLU A 96 16.25 9.39 -0.99
CA GLU A 96 17.42 10.28 -0.83
C GLU A 96 17.42 11.38 -1.88
N ASN A 97 17.21 11.06 -3.16
CA ASN A 97 17.15 12.07 -4.22
C ASN A 97 16.04 13.13 -3.99
N LEU A 98 14.90 12.75 -3.39
CA LEU A 98 13.86 13.71 -3.01
C LEU A 98 14.29 14.61 -1.85
N LEU A 99 14.99 14.05 -0.86
CA LEU A 99 15.51 14.79 0.29
C LEU A 99 16.62 15.75 -0.12
N ASP A 100 17.53 15.31 -0.99
CA ASP A 100 18.61 16.13 -1.54
C ASP A 100 18.03 17.33 -2.27
N TYR A 101 17.12 17.11 -3.21
CA TYR A 101 16.48 18.19 -3.94
C TYR A 101 15.76 19.18 -3.01
N ALA A 102 14.99 18.68 -2.04
CA ALA A 102 14.30 19.52 -1.08
C ALA A 102 15.27 20.32 -0.20
N SER A 103 16.44 19.76 0.12
CA SER A 103 17.47 20.43 0.92
C SER A 103 18.19 21.50 0.11
N THR A 104 18.56 21.21 -1.14
CA THR A 104 19.11 22.22 -2.06
C THR A 104 18.20 23.42 -2.20
N VAL A 105 16.88 23.22 -2.38
CA VAL A 105 15.93 24.34 -2.48
C VAL A 105 15.85 25.14 -1.17
N LYS A 106 15.92 24.48 -0.01
CA LYS A 106 15.94 25.19 1.29
C LYS A 106 17.18 26.05 1.45
N ASP A 107 18.33 25.56 1.01
CA ASP A 107 19.61 26.25 1.17
C ASP A 107 19.74 27.41 0.17
N ASP A 108 19.33 27.19 -1.09
CA ASP A 108 19.42 28.20 -2.15
C ASP A 108 18.32 29.28 -2.05
N MET A 109 17.16 28.93 -1.49
CA MET A 109 15.95 29.77 -1.47
C MET A 109 15.22 29.75 -0.10
N PRO A 110 15.90 30.07 1.01
CA PRO A 110 15.36 29.85 2.37
C PRO A 110 14.09 30.66 2.64
N ASP A 111 14.06 31.94 2.25
CA ASP A 111 12.92 32.82 2.49
C ASP A 111 11.70 32.41 1.67
N GLN A 112 11.90 32.03 0.39
CA GLN A 112 10.80 31.56 -0.46
C GLN A 112 10.25 30.21 0.03
N PHE A 113 11.15 29.32 0.46
CA PHE A 113 10.75 28.04 1.04
C PHE A 113 9.90 28.26 2.31
N GLN A 114 10.35 29.11 3.23
CA GLN A 114 9.60 29.43 4.45
C GLN A 114 8.26 30.10 4.13
N ALA A 115 8.21 31.01 3.15
CA ALA A 115 6.97 31.64 2.73
C ALA A 115 5.93 30.61 2.21
N GLN A 116 6.37 29.56 1.50
CA GLN A 116 5.49 28.47 1.09
C GLN A 116 4.99 27.63 2.28
N VAL A 117 5.87 27.34 3.25
CA VAL A 117 5.50 26.64 4.48
C VAL A 117 4.43 27.43 5.24
N ASP A 118 4.64 28.73 5.48
CA ASP A 118 3.71 29.58 6.22
C ASP A 118 2.35 29.68 5.50
N LYS A 119 2.38 29.87 4.18
CA LYS A 119 1.17 29.92 3.35
C LYS A 119 0.38 28.62 3.46
N ALA A 120 1.06 27.48 3.35
CA ALA A 120 0.43 26.16 3.44
C ALA A 120 -0.15 25.91 4.84
N GLN A 121 0.57 26.26 5.91
CA GLN A 121 0.10 26.12 7.29
C GLN A 121 -1.13 26.97 7.57
N ARG A 122 -1.14 28.24 7.14
CA ARG A 122 -2.31 29.13 7.27
C ARG A 122 -3.53 28.56 6.55
N ALA A 123 -3.34 28.02 5.34
CA ALA A 123 -4.42 27.40 4.58
C ALA A 123 -4.91 26.07 5.19
N GLY A 124 -4.01 25.29 5.79
CA GLY A 124 -4.32 24.00 6.42
C GLY A 124 -4.97 24.11 7.81
N ALA A 125 -4.65 25.15 8.58
CA ALA A 125 -5.15 25.35 9.94
C ALA A 125 -6.68 25.23 10.09
N PRO A 126 -7.54 25.90 9.28
CA PRO A 126 -8.99 25.78 9.42
C PRO A 126 -9.52 24.37 9.11
N ILE A 127 -8.84 23.63 8.22
CA ILE A 127 -9.20 22.24 7.89
C ILE A 127 -8.96 21.37 9.12
N VAL A 128 -7.76 21.47 9.71
CA VAL A 128 -7.40 20.71 10.92
C VAL A 128 -8.35 21.04 12.07
N GLN A 129 -8.69 22.31 12.29
CA GLN A 129 -9.64 22.70 13.34
C GLN A 129 -11.06 22.13 13.12
N ARG A 130 -11.54 22.11 11.88
CA ARG A 130 -12.83 21.51 11.55
C ARG A 130 -12.80 20.00 11.78
N ASP A 131 -11.74 19.34 11.34
CA ASP A 131 -11.62 17.90 11.41
C ASP A 131 -11.48 17.44 12.87
N ASN A 132 -10.71 18.15 13.70
CA ASN A 132 -10.65 17.91 15.15
C ASN A 132 -12.01 18.06 15.82
N ARG A 133 -12.76 19.15 15.54
CA ARG A 133 -14.11 19.32 16.09
C ARG A 133 -15.07 18.21 15.66
N SER A 134 -14.89 17.69 14.44
CA SER A 134 -15.72 16.59 13.93
C SER A 134 -15.37 15.28 14.61
N LEU A 135 -14.08 15.04 14.86
CA LEU A 135 -13.59 13.90 15.61
C LEU A 135 -14.11 13.93 17.06
N ASP A 136 -14.00 15.07 17.75
CA ASP A 136 -14.48 15.23 19.12
C ASP A 136 -15.98 14.90 19.25
N LYS A 137 -16.79 15.38 18.29
CA LYS A 137 -18.22 15.06 18.21
C LYS A 137 -18.45 13.56 18.00
N ALA A 138 -17.71 12.93 17.09
CA ALA A 138 -17.84 11.50 16.82
C ALA A 138 -17.47 10.66 18.04
N VAL A 139 -16.40 11.02 18.76
CA VAL A 139 -15.98 10.36 20.00
C VAL A 139 -17.03 10.54 21.11
N ALA A 140 -17.59 11.75 21.26
CA ALA A 140 -18.64 12.01 22.25
C ALA A 140 -19.92 11.19 21.96
N LEU A 141 -20.31 11.05 20.69
CA LEU A 141 -21.44 10.20 20.31
C LEU A 141 -21.15 8.72 20.58
N ALA A 142 -19.99 8.22 20.16
CA ALA A 142 -19.61 6.82 20.36
C ALA A 142 -19.52 6.45 21.85
N THR A 143 -19.00 7.34 22.69
CA THR A 143 -18.94 7.13 24.15
C THR A 143 -20.33 7.17 24.78
N ALA A 144 -21.21 8.08 24.35
CA ALA A 144 -22.59 8.12 24.81
C ALA A 144 -23.38 6.86 24.40
N GLU A 145 -23.16 6.34 23.19
CA GLU A 145 -23.74 5.08 22.71
C GLU A 145 -23.23 3.89 23.52
N ALA A 146 -21.91 3.77 23.73
CA ALA A 146 -21.31 2.71 24.54
C ALA A 146 -21.82 2.72 25.99
N LEU A 147 -21.99 3.91 26.60
CA LEU A 147 -22.57 4.04 27.94
C LEU A 147 -24.05 3.66 27.98
N LYS A 148 -24.82 3.92 26.90
CA LYS A 148 -26.22 3.49 26.78
C LYS A 148 -26.32 1.97 26.60
N GLU A 149 -25.44 1.37 25.81
CA GLU A 149 -25.38 -0.09 25.65
C GLU A 149 -24.97 -0.80 26.93
N ALA A 150 -23.97 -0.26 27.66
CA ALA A 150 -23.55 -0.80 28.96
C ALA A 150 -24.63 -0.69 30.04
N LYS A 151 -25.52 0.31 29.95
CA LYS A 151 -26.67 0.48 30.85
C LYS A 151 -27.93 -0.24 30.38
N SER A 152 -27.91 -0.86 29.19
CA SER A 152 -29.07 -1.57 28.66
C SER A 152 -29.21 -2.96 29.32
N PRO A 153 -30.42 -3.39 29.71
CA PRO A 153 -30.65 -4.62 30.45
C PRO A 153 -30.31 -5.91 29.69
N LYS A 154 -29.96 -5.82 28.40
CA LYS A 154 -29.46 -6.95 27.59
C LYS A 154 -28.10 -7.49 28.06
N ALA A 155 -27.29 -6.70 28.77
CA ALA A 155 -26.05 -7.16 29.40
C ALA A 155 -26.26 -7.82 30.78
N ALA A 156 -27.46 -7.73 31.35
CA ALA A 156 -27.81 -8.24 32.67
C ALA A 156 -28.61 -9.56 32.65
N ALA A 157 -28.85 -10.15 31.47
CA ALA A 157 -29.46 -11.47 31.39
C ALA A 157 -28.40 -12.54 31.67
N PRO A 158 -28.53 -13.38 32.72
CA PRO A 158 -27.59 -14.47 32.94
C PRO A 158 -27.70 -15.48 31.78
N LEU A 159 -26.54 -15.93 31.32
CA LEU A 159 -26.41 -17.09 30.42
C LEU A 159 -27.16 -18.28 31.05
N LYS A 160 -28.16 -18.81 30.35
CA LYS A 160 -28.82 -20.07 30.69
C LYS A 160 -28.05 -21.25 30.11
#